data_AF-A0A812I1M6-F1
#
_entry.id   AF-A0A812I1M6-F1
#
_cell.length_a   1.000
_cell.length_b   1.000
_cell.length_c   1.000
_cell.angle_alpha   90.00
_cell.angle_beta   90.00
_cell.angle_gamma   90.00
#
_symmetry.space_group_name_H-M   'P 1'
#
loop_
_entity.id
_entity.type
_entity.pdbx_description
1 polymer ?
#
loop_
_entity_poly.entity_id
_entity_poly.type
_entity_poly.pdbx_seq_one_letter_code
_entity_poly.pdbx_strand_id
1 'polypeptide(L)'
;MIAKHRIGTYYLIAILVDGPGLAVAARGSSSSILCRARKTGRYLNVNDGVAGCCELCSLDHDLTIHHLIPKVHWKRMKKRRQVSGKDEPPTAILCRTCHSKVHRTFAHSELGRKYNTIEALGEAPELQRYLESRRPWGQAQAMARR
;
A
#
# COMPACT_ATOMS: atom_id res chain seq x y z
N MET A 1 42.20 35.61 -4.92
CA MET A 1 43.06 34.47 -4.53
C MET A 1 42.15 33.35 -4.01
N ILE A 2 41.95 32.28 -4.79
CA ILE A 2 41.01 31.19 -4.51
C ILE A 2 41.84 29.97 -4.09
N ALA A 3 41.70 29.52 -2.84
CA ALA A 3 42.28 28.25 -2.39
C ALA A 3 41.33 27.10 -2.73
N LYS A 4 41.81 26.10 -3.47
CA LYS A 4 41.05 24.90 -3.84
C LYS A 4 41.65 23.69 -3.11
N HIS A 5 40.95 23.17 -2.10
CA HIS A 5 41.22 21.83 -1.57
C HIS A 5 40.27 20.81 -2.23
N ARG A 6 40.83 19.65 -2.58
CA ARG A 6 40.14 18.57 -3.32
C ARG A 6 39.68 17.50 -2.33
N ILE A 7 38.36 17.37 -2.12
CA ILE A 7 37.75 16.23 -1.42
C ILE A 7 36.54 15.78 -2.24
N GLY A 8 36.65 14.65 -2.95
CA GLY A 8 35.50 13.94 -3.55
C GLY A 8 34.75 14.64 -4.70
N THR A 9 33.72 13.95 -5.23
CA THR A 9 32.96 14.25 -6.46
C THR A 9 31.74 15.16 -6.28
N TYR A 10 31.59 15.85 -5.16
CA TYR A 10 30.44 16.70 -4.92
C TYR A 10 30.90 18.16 -4.81
N TYR A 11 30.48 19.00 -5.75
CA TYR A 11 30.59 20.45 -5.64
C TYR A 11 29.46 20.96 -4.73
N LEU A 12 29.80 21.50 -3.57
CA LEU A 12 28.85 22.23 -2.72
C LEU A 12 28.93 23.71 -3.09
N ILE A 13 27.91 24.22 -3.80
CA ILE A 13 27.71 25.66 -3.98
C ILE A 13 26.79 26.10 -2.84
N ALA A 14 27.33 26.85 -1.87
CA ALA A 14 26.54 27.53 -0.86
C ALA A 14 26.09 28.88 -1.41
N ILE A 15 24.79 29.03 -1.68
CA ILE A 15 24.17 30.32 -1.96
C ILE A 15 23.48 30.77 -0.66
N LEU A 16 23.88 31.92 -0.13
CA LEU A 16 23.17 32.61 0.94
C LEU A 16 21.98 33.33 0.30
N VAL A 17 20.75 32.98 0.70
CA VAL A 17 19.53 33.74 0.37
C VAL A 17 18.75 34.04 1.64
N ASP A 18 18.65 35.33 1.97
CA ASP A 18 17.74 35.88 2.96
C ASP A 18 16.33 35.98 2.36
N GLY A 19 15.35 35.28 2.93
CA GLY A 19 13.94 35.39 2.51
C GLY A 19 12.99 34.51 3.33
N PRO A 20 11.82 35.02 3.77
CA PRO A 20 10.83 34.25 4.50
C PRO A 20 9.90 33.53 3.51
N GLY A 21 10.15 32.26 3.28
CA GLY A 21 9.32 31.41 2.41
C GLY A 21 9.24 30.00 2.99
N LEU A 22 8.04 29.62 3.42
CA LEU A 22 7.71 28.31 3.96
C LEU A 22 8.02 27.22 2.92
N ALA A 23 9.17 26.55 3.05
CA ALA A 23 9.54 25.40 2.24
C ALA A 23 9.26 24.10 3.04
N VAL A 24 8.35 23.30 2.51
CA VAL A 24 8.01 21.96 3.02
C VAL A 24 9.24 21.07 2.86
N ALA A 25 9.84 20.65 3.98
CA ALA A 25 10.95 19.72 3.99
C ALA A 25 10.49 18.33 3.54
N ALA A 26 10.85 17.92 2.32
CA ALA A 26 10.86 16.53 1.93
C ALA A 26 11.90 15.80 2.78
N ARG A 27 11.45 15.09 3.82
CA ARG A 27 12.31 14.18 4.58
C ARG A 27 12.64 12.98 3.70
N GLY A 28 13.79 13.03 3.02
CA GLY A 28 14.44 11.83 2.51
C GLY A 28 14.87 10.97 3.70
N SER A 29 14.20 9.83 3.93
CA SER A 29 14.64 8.88 4.93
C SER A 29 15.88 8.17 4.41
N SER A 30 16.98 8.43 5.09
CA SER A 30 18.32 7.95 4.78
C SER A 30 18.40 6.43 4.71
N SER A 31 19.15 5.97 3.70
CA SER A 31 19.46 4.61 3.27
C SER A 31 20.14 3.67 4.29
N SER A 32 19.99 3.88 5.61
CA SER A 32 20.65 3.06 6.64
C SER A 32 19.81 1.87 7.15
N ILE A 33 18.49 1.85 6.90
CA ILE A 33 17.59 0.76 7.32
C ILE A 33 17.68 -0.47 6.38
N LEU A 34 18.07 -0.28 5.12
CA LEU A 34 18.07 -1.34 4.10
C LEU A 34 19.23 -2.36 4.20
N CYS A 35 20.24 -2.13 5.05
CA CYS A 35 21.40 -3.03 5.12
C CYS A 35 21.23 -4.23 6.08
N ARG A 36 20.20 -4.26 6.94
CA ARG A 36 20.03 -5.32 7.96
C ARG A 36 18.96 -6.39 7.65
N ALA A 37 18.27 -6.29 6.52
CA ALA A 37 17.15 -7.18 6.17
C ALA A 37 17.54 -8.61 5.71
N ARG A 38 18.83 -8.99 5.72
CA ARG A 38 19.28 -10.29 5.18
C ARG A 38 19.24 -11.47 6.16
N LYS A 39 19.05 -11.26 7.47
CA LYS A 39 19.11 -12.36 8.47
C LYS A 39 17.77 -12.87 9.00
N THR A 40 16.69 -12.12 8.81
CA THR A 40 15.35 -12.60 9.13
C THR A 40 14.56 -12.54 7.83
N GLY A 41 14.37 -13.68 7.16
CA GLY A 41 13.58 -13.80 5.92
C GLY A 41 12.12 -13.39 6.12
N ARG A 42 11.89 -12.09 6.30
CA ARG A 42 10.59 -11.50 6.59
C ARG A 42 10.27 -10.62 5.39
N TYR A 43 9.60 -11.21 4.41
CA TYR A 43 8.90 -10.50 3.34
C TYR A 43 7.93 -9.49 3.98
N LEU A 44 8.44 -8.29 4.24
CA LEU A 44 7.69 -7.11 4.63
C LEU A 44 7.78 -6.17 3.43
N ASN A 45 7.02 -6.49 2.39
CA ASN A 45 6.60 -5.48 1.41
C ASN A 45 5.66 -4.53 2.17
N VAL A 46 6.22 -3.60 2.94
CA VAL A 46 5.49 -2.41 3.38
C VAL A 46 5.50 -1.50 2.16
N ASN A 47 4.34 -1.26 1.56
CA ASN A 47 4.25 -0.27 0.50
C ASN A 47 4.36 1.11 1.17
N ASP A 48 5.58 1.64 1.27
CA ASP A 48 5.91 2.93 1.88
C ASP A 48 5.29 4.16 1.14
N GLY A 49 4.38 3.93 0.18
CA GLY A 49 3.80 4.97 -0.68
C GLY A 49 2.29 4.88 -0.89
N VAL A 50 1.57 4.00 -0.18
CA VAL A 50 0.09 3.99 -0.24
C VAL A 50 -0.45 4.82 0.92
N ALA A 51 -0.80 6.08 0.64
CA ALA A 51 -1.49 6.94 1.59
C ALA A 51 -2.99 6.60 1.59
N GLY A 52 -3.58 6.30 2.76
CA GLY A 52 -5.00 5.99 2.86
C GLY A 52 -5.35 5.17 4.09
N CYS A 53 -6.45 4.44 3.98
CA CYS A 53 -6.92 3.50 5.00
C CYS A 53 -7.35 2.20 4.31
N CYS A 54 -7.29 1.09 5.04
CA CYS A 54 -7.80 -0.19 4.59
C CYS A 54 -9.30 -0.08 4.31
N GLU A 55 -9.74 -0.50 3.13
CA GLU A 55 -11.15 -0.39 2.73
C GLU A 55 -12.08 -1.33 3.51
N LEU A 56 -11.53 -2.38 4.16
CA LEU A 56 -12.32 -3.32 4.96
C LEU A 56 -12.42 -2.96 6.45
N CYS A 57 -11.35 -2.44 7.03
CA CYS A 57 -11.27 -2.20 8.48
C CYS A 57 -10.86 -0.78 8.88
N SER A 58 -10.66 0.11 7.90
CA SER A 58 -10.31 1.52 8.10
C SER A 58 -9.00 1.80 8.84
N LEU A 59 -8.11 0.80 8.89
CA LEU A 59 -6.79 0.89 9.51
C LEU A 59 -5.78 1.56 8.57
N ASP A 60 -4.88 2.41 9.07
CA ASP A 60 -3.99 3.23 8.24
C ASP A 60 -2.52 2.78 8.20
N HIS A 61 -2.19 1.60 8.76
CA HIS A 61 -0.84 1.04 8.74
C HIS A 61 -0.72 -0.27 7.94
N ASP A 62 0.51 -0.55 7.48
CA ASP A 62 0.87 -1.74 6.70
C ASP A 62 -0.05 -1.98 5.50
N LEU A 63 -0.33 -0.92 4.73
CA LEU A 63 -1.21 -0.98 3.58
C LEU A 63 -0.54 -1.70 2.42
N THR A 64 -1.34 -2.49 1.71
CA THR A 64 -0.93 -3.29 0.57
C THR A 64 -2.01 -3.23 -0.52
N ILE A 65 -1.59 -3.29 -1.78
CA ILE A 65 -2.53 -3.34 -2.92
C ILE A 65 -2.90 -4.80 -3.13
N HIS A 66 -4.20 -5.09 -3.03
CA HIS A 66 -4.77 -6.41 -3.30
C HIS A 66 -5.45 -6.41 -4.67
N HIS A 67 -5.06 -7.34 -5.54
CA HIS A 67 -5.75 -7.56 -6.81
C HIS A 67 -6.96 -8.48 -6.56
N LEU A 68 -8.17 -7.92 -6.66
CA LEU A 68 -9.43 -8.64 -6.46
C LEU A 68 -9.59 -9.78 -7.48
N ILE A 69 -9.16 -9.53 -8.72
CA ILE A 69 -9.08 -10.55 -9.76
C ILE A 69 -7.61 -10.80 -10.09
N PRO A 70 -7.11 -12.04 -9.95
CA PRO A 70 -5.76 -12.38 -10.36
C PRO A 70 -5.49 -11.97 -11.81
N LYS A 71 -4.30 -11.41 -12.09
CA LYS A 71 -3.94 -10.92 -13.44
C LYS A 71 -4.14 -11.96 -14.55
N VAL A 72 -3.87 -13.24 -14.25
CA VAL A 72 -4.08 -14.35 -15.18
C VAL A 72 -5.57 -14.55 -15.50
N HIS A 73 -6.44 -14.45 -14.49
CA HIS A 73 -7.89 -14.56 -14.67
C HIS A 73 -8.44 -13.37 -15.46
N TRP A 74 -7.96 -12.16 -15.18
CA TRP A 74 -8.35 -10.95 -15.91
C TRP A 74 -8.06 -11.04 -17.41
N LYS A 75 -6.84 -11.44 -17.79
CA LYS A 75 -6.48 -11.64 -19.20
C LYS A 75 -7.39 -12.65 -19.90
N ARG A 76 -7.77 -13.72 -19.21
CA ARG A 76 -8.69 -14.74 -19.74
C ARG A 76 -10.11 -14.18 -19.90
N MET A 77 -10.61 -13.40 -18.94
CA MET A 77 -11.92 -12.74 -19.02
C MET A 77 -11.99 -11.75 -20.19
N LYS A 78 -10.94 -10.93 -20.38
CA LYS A 78 -10.80 -10.04 -21.54
C LYS A 78 -10.83 -10.81 -22.86
N LYS A 79 -10.04 -11.89 -22.98
CA LYS A 79 -10.02 -12.72 -24.20
C LYS A 79 -11.38 -13.31 -24.53
N ARG A 80 -12.17 -13.66 -23.51
CA ARG A 80 -13.55 -14.18 -23.65
C ARG A 80 -14.61 -13.08 -23.80
N ARG A 81 -14.21 -11.80 -23.91
CA ARG A 81 -15.11 -10.64 -24.00
C ARG A 81 -16.13 -10.56 -22.85
N GLN A 82 -15.77 -11.10 -21.68
CA GLN A 82 -16.62 -11.08 -20.48
C GLN A 82 -16.54 -9.75 -19.72
N VAL A 83 -15.51 -8.95 -20.00
CA VAL A 83 -15.34 -7.61 -19.45
C VAL A 83 -15.00 -6.67 -20.59
N SER A 84 -15.72 -5.56 -20.67
CA SER A 84 -15.50 -4.48 -21.65
C SER A 84 -15.00 -3.22 -20.94
N GLY A 85 -14.10 -2.48 -21.59
CA GLY A 85 -13.75 -1.11 -21.21
C GLY A 85 -12.82 -0.91 -20.00
N LYS A 86 -12.34 -1.96 -19.32
CA LYS A 86 -11.33 -1.84 -18.25
C LYS A 86 -10.02 -2.50 -18.65
N ASP A 87 -8.90 -1.79 -18.46
CA ASP A 87 -7.59 -2.32 -18.85
C ASP A 87 -6.91 -3.21 -17.81
N GLU A 88 -6.97 -2.79 -16.55
CA GLU A 88 -6.38 -3.48 -15.41
C GLU A 88 -7.48 -4.13 -14.54
N PRO A 89 -7.22 -5.27 -13.87
CA PRO A 89 -8.12 -5.80 -12.87
C PRO A 89 -8.44 -4.78 -11.77
N PRO A 90 -9.63 -4.86 -11.16
CA PRO A 90 -9.95 -4.05 -10.00
C PRO A 90 -8.96 -4.34 -8.86
N THR A 91 -8.46 -3.28 -8.25
CA THR A 91 -7.55 -3.32 -7.10
C THR A 91 -8.18 -2.66 -5.89
N ALA A 92 -7.77 -3.10 -4.71
CA ALA A 92 -8.23 -2.54 -3.44
C ALA A 92 -7.07 -2.34 -2.47
N ILE A 93 -7.22 -1.37 -1.56
CA ILE A 93 -6.23 -1.08 -0.52
C ILE A 93 -6.60 -1.85 0.75
N LEU A 94 -5.78 -2.84 1.11
CA LEU A 94 -5.97 -3.67 2.30
C LEU A 94 -4.74 -3.61 3.20
N CYS A 95 -4.93 -3.57 4.52
CA CYS A 95 -3.83 -3.77 5.45
C CYS A 95 -3.31 -5.22 5.40
N ARG A 96 -2.05 -5.43 5.75
CA ARG A 96 -1.38 -6.74 5.70
C ARG A 96 -2.16 -7.86 6.39
N THR A 97 -2.81 -7.55 7.50
CA THR A 97 -3.59 -8.54 8.27
C THR A 97 -4.87 -8.93 7.51
N CYS A 98 -5.63 -7.95 7.01
CA CYS A 98 -6.81 -8.21 6.19
C CYS A 98 -6.44 -8.92 4.89
N HIS A 99 -5.39 -8.48 4.22
CA HIS A 99 -4.89 -9.13 3.00
C HIS A 99 -4.56 -10.62 3.25
N SER A 100 -3.82 -10.92 4.32
CA SER A 100 -3.52 -12.30 4.72
C SER A 100 -4.78 -13.11 5.02
N LYS A 101 -5.77 -12.49 5.69
CA LYS A 101 -7.04 -13.14 6.02
C LYS A 101 -7.86 -13.47 4.77
N VAL A 102 -7.92 -12.56 3.79
CA VAL A 102 -8.63 -12.79 2.51
C VAL A 102 -8.06 -14.01 1.80
N HIS A 103 -6.73 -14.10 1.65
CA HIS A 103 -6.10 -15.25 1.00
C HIS A 103 -6.18 -16.57 1.79
N ARG A 104 -6.41 -16.50 3.10
CA ARG A 104 -6.68 -17.69 3.93
C ARG A 104 -8.13 -18.15 3.87
N THR A 105 -9.05 -17.25 3.54
CA THR A 105 -10.49 -17.52 3.59
C THR A 105 -11.02 -17.89 2.22
N PHE A 106 -10.54 -17.25 1.15
CA PHE A 106 -11.02 -17.46 -0.21
C PHE A 106 -9.91 -17.92 -1.14
N ALA A 107 -10.24 -18.88 -1.99
CA ALA A 107 -9.39 -19.24 -3.10
C ALA A 107 -9.40 -18.16 -4.19
N HIS A 108 -8.32 -18.08 -4.98
CA HIS A 108 -8.23 -17.14 -6.12
C HIS A 108 -9.35 -17.30 -7.14
N SER A 109 -9.90 -18.52 -7.28
CA SER A 109 -11.06 -18.82 -8.12
C SER A 109 -12.35 -18.20 -7.60
N GLU A 110 -12.55 -18.17 -6.28
CA GLU A 110 -13.74 -17.62 -5.63
C GLU A 110 -13.73 -16.10 -5.67
N LEU A 111 -12.57 -15.48 -5.38
CA LEU A 111 -12.37 -14.04 -5.51
C LEU A 111 -12.72 -13.55 -6.93
N GLY A 112 -12.23 -14.25 -7.95
CA GLY A 112 -12.53 -13.87 -9.34
C GLY A 112 -13.98 -14.08 -9.77
N ARG A 113 -14.76 -14.93 -9.08
CA ARG A 113 -16.14 -15.29 -9.50
C ARG A 113 -17.23 -14.59 -8.71
N LYS A 114 -17.08 -14.49 -7.39
CA LYS A 114 -18.11 -13.99 -6.48
C LYS A 114 -17.70 -12.69 -5.77
N TYR A 115 -16.42 -12.52 -5.49
CA TYR A 115 -15.90 -11.40 -4.69
C TYR A 115 -14.96 -10.50 -5.51
N ASN A 116 -15.46 -10.03 -6.65
CA ASN A 116 -14.71 -9.22 -7.61
C ASN A 116 -14.73 -7.71 -7.27
N THR A 117 -15.49 -7.30 -6.26
CA THR A 117 -15.53 -5.93 -5.72
C THR A 117 -15.35 -5.94 -4.20
N ILE A 118 -15.06 -4.77 -3.63
CA ILE A 118 -14.82 -4.65 -2.18
C ILE A 118 -16.11 -4.76 -1.38
N GLU A 119 -17.22 -4.28 -1.93
CA GLU A 119 -18.53 -4.42 -1.30
C GLU A 119 -18.90 -5.89 -1.16
N ALA A 120 -18.76 -6.67 -2.24
CA ALA A 120 -19.00 -8.11 -2.20
C ALA A 120 -18.11 -8.83 -1.18
N LEU A 121 -16.84 -8.40 -1.07
CA LEU A 121 -15.87 -8.95 -0.13
C LEU A 121 -16.17 -8.56 1.32
N GLY A 122 -16.71 -7.35 1.53
CA GLY A 122 -17.16 -6.84 2.81
C GLY A 122 -18.48 -7.46 3.28
N GLU A 123 -19.33 -7.90 2.36
CA GLU A 123 -20.60 -8.58 2.65
C GLU A 123 -20.43 -10.09 2.90
N ALA A 124 -19.29 -10.67 2.53
CA ALA A 124 -19.05 -12.10 2.61
C ALA A 124 -19.20 -12.65 4.05
N PRO A 125 -20.11 -13.63 4.30
CA PRO A 125 -20.43 -14.09 5.65
C PRO A 125 -19.23 -14.69 6.38
N GLU A 126 -18.29 -15.30 5.66
CA GLU A 126 -17.06 -15.87 6.21
C GLU A 126 -16.08 -14.81 6.74
N LEU A 127 -16.19 -13.58 6.24
CA LEU A 127 -15.37 -12.45 6.69
C LEU A 127 -16.08 -11.55 7.70
N GLN A 128 -17.42 -11.53 7.75
CA GLN A 128 -18.19 -10.65 8.65
C GLN A 128 -17.69 -10.70 10.10
N ARG A 129 -17.65 -11.88 10.70
CA ARG A 129 -17.22 -12.06 12.10
C ARG A 129 -15.81 -11.53 12.35
N TYR A 130 -14.92 -11.70 11.38
CA TYR A 130 -13.56 -11.18 11.47
C TYR A 130 -13.55 -9.65 11.36
N LEU A 131 -14.30 -9.07 10.42
CA LEU A 131 -14.39 -7.63 10.22
C LEU A 131 -15.03 -6.94 11.42
N GLU A 132 -16.09 -7.49 12.01
CA GLU A 132 -16.71 -7.00 13.24
C GLU A 132 -15.70 -6.86 14.38
N SER A 133 -14.84 -7.88 14.59
CA SER A 133 -13.79 -7.82 15.61
C SER A 133 -12.68 -6.81 15.28
N ARG A 134 -12.49 -6.47 14.01
CA ARG A 134 -11.37 -5.65 13.53
C ARG A 134 -11.73 -4.18 13.35
N ARG A 135 -12.97 -3.86 12.94
CA ARG A 135 -13.47 -2.50 12.69
C ARG A 135 -13.27 -1.53 13.87
N PRO A 136 -13.48 -1.92 15.15
CA PRO A 136 -13.25 -1.02 16.29
C PRO A 136 -11.82 -0.45 16.33
N TRP A 137 -10.83 -1.27 15.98
CA TRP A 137 -9.42 -0.86 15.99
C TRP A 137 -9.10 0.22 14.94
N GLY A 138 -9.69 0.12 13.75
CA GLY A 138 -9.50 1.13 12.71
C GLY A 138 -10.39 2.35 12.89
N GLN A 139 -11.61 2.17 13.40
CA GLN A 139 -12.51 3.30 13.69
C GLN A 139 -11.95 4.20 14.79
N ALA A 140 -11.34 3.63 15.84
CA ALA A 140 -10.67 4.41 16.87
C ALA A 140 -9.53 5.28 16.28
N GLN A 141 -8.74 4.75 15.34
CA GLN A 141 -7.69 5.50 14.65
C GLN A 141 -8.27 6.60 13.73
N ALA A 142 -9.34 6.30 13.01
CA ALA A 142 -10.00 7.27 12.14
C ALA A 142 -10.62 8.43 12.93
N MET A 143 -11.19 8.16 14.12
CA MET A 143 -11.76 9.17 15.01
C MET A 143 -10.68 10.07 15.62
N ALA A 144 -9.53 9.51 16.03
CA ALA A 144 -8.43 10.28 16.63
C ALA A 144 -7.76 11.30 15.68
N ARG A 145 -8.06 11.23 14.38
CA ARG A 145 -7.52 12.11 13.33
C ARG A 145 -8.46 13.28 12.97
N ARG A 146 -9.67 13.32 13.53
CA ARG A 146 -10.63 14.42 13.38
C ARG A 146 -10.47 15.42 14.50
#